data_AF-A0A917UK90-F1
#
_entry.id   AF-A0A917UK90-F1
#
_cell.length_a   1.000
_cell.length_b   1.000
_cell.length_c   1.000
_cell.angle_alpha   90.00
_cell.angle_beta   90.00
_cell.angle_gamma   90.00
#
_symmetry.space_group_name_H-M   'P 1'
#
loop_
_entity.id
_entity.type
_entity.pdbx_description
1 polymer ?
#
loop_
_entity_poly.entity_id
_entity_poly.type
_entity_poly.pdbx_seq_one_letter_code
_entity_poly.pdbx_strand_id
1 'polypeptide(L)'
;MLTCCEGLCSVEEVRDTLWAMLLGDQASRVELCPLRYQFPAVRGDSYDDNWLVIGGSVTTPEGTWAFTDPCLLIHEARQVSAWLRAVAAGTVAVTGPDADGSSSPDTWFVEPVLAFSLVDRSEDGAVIRVHLSMEAAPPWQQGENGADIYQYFVEAQVDIAALLRAADQWDLALASFPTR
;
A
#
# COMPACT_ATOMS: atom_id res chain seq x y z
N MET A 1 4.29 -50.55 1.19
CA MET A 1 5.20 -50.18 2.29
C MET A 1 5.59 -48.73 2.06
N LEU A 2 4.78 -47.81 2.60
CA LEU A 2 5.00 -46.36 2.52
C LEU A 2 6.04 -45.97 3.57
N THR A 3 6.99 -45.11 3.22
CA THR A 3 7.72 -44.32 4.22
C THR A 3 7.94 -42.90 3.69
N CYS A 4 7.62 -41.95 4.57
CA CYS A 4 7.52 -40.51 4.47
C CYS A 4 8.63 -39.76 3.71
N CYS A 5 8.22 -38.78 2.90
CA CYS A 5 9.01 -37.57 2.67
C CYS A 5 8.63 -36.56 3.77
N GLU A 6 9.61 -36.16 4.57
CA GLU A 6 9.46 -35.13 5.59
C GLU A 6 9.30 -33.75 4.94
N GLY A 7 8.24 -33.06 5.33
CA GLY A 7 7.98 -31.68 4.98
C GLY A 7 8.85 -30.74 5.82
N LEU A 8 9.61 -29.89 5.13
CA LEU A 8 10.12 -28.64 5.67
C LEU A 8 9.17 -27.54 5.19
N CYS A 9 8.14 -27.29 5.98
CA CYS A 9 7.36 -26.06 5.92
C CYS A 9 8.14 -25.04 6.76
N SER A 10 8.78 -24.07 6.10
CA SER A 10 9.63 -23.07 6.74
C SER A 10 8.81 -22.21 7.71
N VAL A 11 9.31 -22.11 8.93
CA VAL A 11 8.77 -21.34 10.05
C VAL A 11 8.94 -19.81 9.91
N GLU A 12 9.33 -19.30 8.73
CA GLU A 12 9.44 -17.87 8.43
C GLU A 12 8.15 -17.26 7.84
N GLU A 13 7.29 -18.03 7.16
CA GLU A 13 6.11 -17.49 6.47
C GLU A 13 4.97 -17.03 7.39
N VAL A 14 4.95 -17.44 8.67
CA VAL A 14 3.83 -17.13 9.58
C VAL A 14 4.09 -15.85 10.40
N ARG A 15 5.29 -15.27 10.32
CA ARG A 15 5.66 -14.05 11.05
C ARG A 15 5.61 -12.77 10.22
N ASP A 16 5.26 -12.80 8.93
CA ASP A 16 5.25 -11.57 8.12
C ASP A 16 3.86 -10.97 7.90
N THR A 17 2.77 -11.71 8.07
CA THR A 17 1.43 -11.23 7.67
C THR A 17 0.68 -10.43 8.75
N LEU A 18 1.13 -10.46 10.01
CA LEU A 18 0.40 -9.78 11.11
C LEU A 18 0.65 -8.27 11.16
N TRP A 19 1.68 -7.76 10.48
CA TRP A 19 2.10 -6.36 10.51
C TRP A 19 1.97 -5.65 9.16
N ALA A 20 1.52 -6.34 8.13
CA ALA A 20 1.26 -5.76 6.83
C ALA A 20 -0.24 -5.43 6.68
N MET A 21 -0.51 -4.27 6.11
CA MET A 21 -1.82 -3.92 5.58
C MET A 21 -2.00 -4.64 4.24
N LEU A 22 -3.16 -5.29 4.03
CA LEU A 22 -3.52 -5.94 2.77
C LEU A 22 -4.76 -5.28 2.15
N LEU A 23 -4.65 -4.88 0.88
CA LEU A 23 -5.76 -4.48 0.03
C LEU A 23 -5.83 -5.41 -1.18
N GLY A 24 -6.95 -6.09 -1.39
CA GLY A 24 -7.10 -6.97 -2.54
C GLY A 24 -8.11 -8.09 -2.37
N ASP A 25 -8.23 -8.87 -3.45
CA ASP A 25 -9.07 -10.04 -3.58
C ASP A 25 -8.25 -11.26 -4.08
N GLN A 26 -8.88 -12.18 -4.81
CA GLN A 26 -8.18 -13.34 -5.38
C GLN A 26 -7.39 -13.02 -6.65
N ALA A 27 -7.73 -11.94 -7.35
CA ALA A 27 -7.09 -11.56 -8.61
C ALA A 27 -5.93 -10.59 -8.39
N SER A 28 -6.12 -9.60 -7.52
CA SER A 28 -5.16 -8.52 -7.29
C SER A 28 -4.95 -8.29 -5.80
N ARG A 29 -3.70 -8.18 -5.37
CA ARG A 29 -3.30 -7.96 -3.97
C ARG A 29 -2.17 -6.97 -3.88
N VAL A 30 -2.28 -6.04 -2.94
CA VAL A 30 -1.24 -5.10 -2.55
C VAL A 30 -1.08 -5.18 -1.04
N GLU A 31 0.11 -5.59 -0.62
CA GLU A 31 0.52 -5.62 0.78
C GLU A 31 1.52 -4.49 1.02
N LEU A 32 1.32 -3.72 2.10
CA LEU A 32 2.20 -2.62 2.49
C LEU A 32 2.59 -2.75 3.97
N CYS A 33 3.86 -2.50 4.27
CA CYS A 33 4.38 -2.54 5.64
C CYS A 33 5.42 -1.42 5.88
N PRO A 34 5.33 -0.65 6.96
CA PRO A 34 6.42 0.23 7.38
C PRO A 34 7.55 -0.62 7.98
N LEU A 35 8.76 -0.49 7.45
CA LEU A 35 9.90 -1.33 7.84
C LEU A 35 10.81 -0.66 8.86
N ARG A 36 11.12 0.62 8.63
CA ARG A 36 12.08 1.41 9.42
C ARG A 36 11.99 2.89 9.04
N TYR A 37 12.63 3.75 9.81
CA TYR A 37 12.97 5.08 9.31
C TYR A 37 14.11 4.99 8.29
N GLN A 38 14.11 5.89 7.31
CA GLN A 38 15.18 6.02 6.32
C GLN A 38 16.51 6.27 7.03
N PHE A 39 16.52 7.23 7.95
CA PHE A 39 17.67 7.58 8.76
C PHE A 39 17.53 6.99 10.18
N PRO A 40 18.52 6.21 10.65
CA PRO A 40 18.43 5.53 11.94
C PRO A 40 18.58 6.47 13.13
N ALA A 41 19.30 7.59 12.97
CA ALA A 41 19.59 8.55 14.02
C ALA A 41 18.80 9.84 13.80
N VAL A 42 18.21 10.38 14.89
CA VAL A 42 17.53 11.68 14.93
C VAL A 42 18.56 12.79 14.86
N ARG A 43 18.39 13.74 13.93
CA ARG A 43 19.31 14.86 13.67
C ARG A 43 18.70 16.22 13.97
N GLY A 44 17.41 16.28 14.30
CA GLY A 44 16.65 17.51 14.53
C GLY A 44 16.08 18.12 13.26
N ASP A 45 16.05 17.37 12.15
CA ASP A 45 15.38 17.76 10.91
C ASP A 45 14.09 16.95 10.79
N SER A 46 12.94 17.64 10.87
CA SER A 46 11.64 16.97 10.95
C SER A 46 11.27 16.16 9.71
N TYR A 47 11.86 16.45 8.54
CA TYR A 47 11.63 15.64 7.34
C TYR A 47 12.52 14.40 7.39
N ASP A 48 13.84 14.58 7.45
CA ASP A 48 14.80 13.47 7.49
C ASP A 48 14.48 12.49 8.63
N ASP A 49 14.14 13.00 9.82
CA ASP A 49 13.92 12.16 10.99
C ASP A 49 12.65 11.31 10.89
N ASN A 50 11.71 11.64 9.99
CA ASN A 50 10.37 11.05 9.93
C ASN A 50 10.03 10.30 8.63
N TRP A 51 10.98 10.18 7.69
CA TRP A 51 10.81 9.34 6.51
C TRP A 51 10.77 7.86 6.88
N LEU A 52 9.71 7.18 6.46
CA LEU A 52 9.53 5.75 6.59
C LEU A 52 9.88 5.05 5.29
N VAL A 53 10.72 4.02 5.40
CA VAL A 53 10.90 3.01 4.37
C VAL A 53 9.70 2.08 4.39
N ILE A 54 8.95 2.04 3.31
CA ILE A 54 7.80 1.16 3.12
C ILE A 54 8.23 -0.02 2.26
N GLY A 55 7.94 -1.23 2.72
CA GLY A 55 7.99 -2.44 1.91
C GLY A 55 6.63 -2.70 1.30
N GLY A 56 6.60 -3.05 0.02
CA GLY A 56 5.37 -3.47 -0.64
C GLY A 56 5.55 -4.73 -1.47
N SER A 57 4.51 -5.57 -1.46
CA SER A 57 4.39 -6.77 -2.29
C SER A 57 3.11 -6.68 -3.09
N VAL A 58 3.21 -6.89 -4.41
CA VAL A 58 2.09 -6.71 -5.33
C VAL A 58 1.93 -7.94 -6.19
N THR A 59 0.71 -8.48 -6.23
CA THR A 59 0.31 -9.59 -7.09
C THR A 59 -0.84 -9.16 -7.96
N THR A 60 -0.71 -9.36 -9.26
CA THR A 60 -1.72 -9.11 -10.28
C THR A 60 -1.74 -10.26 -11.29
N PRO A 61 -2.73 -10.32 -12.20
CA PRO A 61 -2.69 -11.27 -13.31
C PRO A 61 -1.51 -11.07 -14.28
N GLU A 62 -0.97 -9.85 -14.35
CA GLU A 62 0.16 -9.50 -15.24
C GLU A 62 1.51 -9.93 -14.65
N GLY A 63 1.62 -10.00 -13.33
CA GLY A 63 2.84 -10.41 -12.65
C GLY A 63 2.84 -10.09 -11.16
N THR A 64 3.94 -10.48 -10.52
CA THR A 64 4.21 -10.23 -9.09
C THR A 64 5.55 -9.52 -8.95
N TRP A 65 5.61 -8.52 -8.09
CA TRP A 65 6.84 -7.80 -7.76
C TRP A 65 6.81 -7.29 -6.32
N ALA A 66 7.94 -6.80 -5.85
CA ALA A 66 8.07 -6.15 -4.56
C ALA A 66 8.93 -4.89 -4.70
N PHE A 67 8.73 -3.95 -3.79
CA PHE A 67 9.54 -2.73 -3.69
C PHE A 67 9.87 -2.41 -2.23
N THR A 68 10.87 -1.57 -2.03
CA THR A 68 11.26 -1.07 -0.71
C THR A 68 11.83 0.33 -0.89
N ASP A 69 11.10 1.34 -0.43
CA ASP A 69 11.45 2.73 -0.71
C ASP A 69 11.05 3.69 0.44
N PRO A 70 11.88 4.71 0.78
CA PRO A 70 11.50 5.77 1.70
C PRO A 70 10.46 6.73 1.09
N CYS A 71 9.19 6.35 1.12
CA CYS A 71 8.16 7.05 0.35
C CYS A 71 7.01 7.67 1.16
N LEU A 72 7.02 7.56 2.49
CA LEU A 72 6.02 8.22 3.34
C LEU A 72 6.66 8.87 4.56
N LEU A 73 6.29 10.11 4.86
CA LEU A 73 6.50 10.66 6.19
C LEU A 73 5.54 9.99 7.18
N ILE A 74 5.93 9.88 8.46
CA ILE A 74 5.08 9.26 9.48
C ILE A 74 3.67 9.86 9.57
N HIS A 75 3.52 11.16 9.32
CA HIS A 75 2.21 11.81 9.35
C HIS A 75 1.38 11.50 8.09
N GLU A 76 2.00 11.37 6.93
CA GLU A 76 1.36 10.93 5.68
C GLU A 76 0.93 9.47 5.78
N ALA A 77 1.76 8.61 6.38
CA ALA A 77 1.39 7.23 6.66
C ALA A 77 0.09 7.15 7.50
N ARG A 78 -0.09 8.02 8.50
CA ARG A 78 -1.35 8.09 9.27
C ARG A 78 -2.54 8.60 8.45
N GLN A 79 -2.31 9.39 7.40
CA GLN A 79 -3.38 9.79 6.49
C GLN A 79 -3.93 8.60 5.70
N VAL A 80 -3.12 7.58 5.42
CA VAL A 80 -3.57 6.36 4.73
C VAL A 80 -4.68 5.66 5.52
N SER A 81 -4.46 5.31 6.79
CA SER A 81 -5.50 4.64 7.60
C SER A 81 -6.71 5.53 7.85
N ALA A 82 -6.51 6.84 8.01
CA ALA A 82 -7.62 7.80 8.10
C ALA A 82 -8.46 7.81 6.82
N TRP A 83 -7.82 7.79 5.65
CA TRP A 83 -8.49 7.74 4.35
C TRP A 83 -9.26 6.43 4.15
N LEU A 84 -8.66 5.27 4.47
CA LEU A 84 -9.34 3.97 4.40
C LEU A 84 -10.61 3.94 5.27
N ARG A 85 -10.54 4.50 6.48
CA ARG A 85 -11.71 4.63 7.36
C ARG A 85 -12.75 5.60 6.81
N ALA A 86 -12.33 6.68 6.17
CA ALA A 86 -13.24 7.62 5.52
C ALA A 86 -13.97 7.00 4.32
N VAL A 87 -13.28 6.15 3.54
CA VAL A 87 -13.92 5.35 2.49
C VAL A 87 -14.95 4.38 3.10
N ALA A 88 -14.58 3.65 4.15
CA ALA A 88 -15.48 2.71 4.84
C ALA A 88 -16.71 3.43 5.44
N ALA A 89 -16.53 4.64 5.96
CA ALA A 89 -17.60 5.49 6.48
C ALA A 89 -18.45 6.16 5.38
N GLY A 90 -18.03 6.03 4.13
CA GLY A 90 -18.71 6.58 2.97
C GLY A 90 -18.60 8.10 2.82
N THR A 91 -17.57 8.71 3.42
CA THR A 91 -17.33 10.15 3.40
C THR A 91 -16.33 10.59 2.33
N VAL A 92 -15.72 9.64 1.61
CA VAL A 92 -14.89 9.89 0.43
C VAL A 92 -15.76 9.79 -0.83
N ALA A 93 -15.63 10.76 -1.72
CA ALA A 93 -16.31 10.74 -3.01
C ALA A 93 -15.62 9.76 -3.96
N VAL A 94 -16.38 9.16 -4.87
CA VAL A 94 -15.80 8.36 -5.95
C VAL A 94 -15.02 9.27 -6.90
N THR A 95 -13.83 8.84 -7.27
CA THR A 95 -12.92 9.51 -8.18
C THR A 95 -12.90 8.79 -9.52
N GLY A 96 -13.54 9.42 -10.50
CA GLY A 96 -13.50 9.00 -11.89
C GLY A 96 -12.22 9.49 -12.60
N PRO A 97 -11.98 9.04 -13.83
CA PRO A 97 -10.93 9.61 -14.66
C PRO A 97 -11.21 11.08 -14.97
N ASP A 98 -10.13 11.86 -15.13
CA ASP A 98 -10.18 13.24 -15.57
C ASP A 98 -10.64 13.36 -17.03
N ALA A 99 -10.89 14.59 -17.47
CA ALA A 99 -11.43 14.86 -18.82
C ALA A 99 -10.53 14.35 -19.96
N ASP A 100 -9.22 14.22 -19.71
CA ASP A 100 -8.23 13.68 -20.65
C ASP A 100 -8.01 12.15 -20.49
N GLY A 101 -8.73 11.51 -19.57
CA GLY A 101 -8.62 10.10 -19.25
C GLY A 101 -7.54 9.74 -18.24
N SER A 102 -6.78 10.72 -17.73
CA SER A 102 -5.80 10.50 -16.67
C SER A 102 -6.46 10.23 -15.32
N SER A 103 -5.74 9.62 -14.39
CA SER A 103 -6.21 9.42 -13.02
C SER A 103 -5.47 10.36 -12.07
N SER A 104 -6.24 11.15 -11.33
CA SER A 104 -5.76 11.92 -10.18
C SER A 104 -6.13 11.19 -8.89
N PRO A 105 -5.17 10.84 -8.01
CA PRO A 105 -5.48 10.15 -6.75
C PRO A 105 -6.17 11.07 -5.72
N ASP A 106 -6.85 10.44 -4.74
CA ASP A 106 -7.49 11.13 -3.61
C ASP A 106 -6.46 11.59 -2.57
N THR A 107 -5.34 10.88 -2.48
CA THR A 107 -4.24 11.19 -1.57
C THR A 107 -3.04 11.70 -2.37
N TRP A 108 -2.28 12.63 -1.80
CA TRP A 108 -1.01 13.09 -2.37
C TRP A 108 0.05 13.17 -1.28
N PHE A 109 1.22 12.60 -1.54
CA PHE A 109 2.35 12.59 -0.61
C PHE A 109 3.54 13.33 -1.21
N VAL A 110 4.51 13.65 -0.36
CA VAL A 110 5.74 14.36 -0.78
C VAL A 110 6.52 13.54 -1.80
N GLU A 111 6.72 12.24 -1.54
CA GLU A 111 7.32 11.33 -2.54
C GLU A 111 6.20 10.63 -3.33
N PRO A 112 6.18 10.78 -4.67
CA PRO A 112 5.05 10.35 -5.49
C PRO A 112 5.14 8.87 -5.87
N VAL A 113 5.51 8.00 -4.92
CA VAL A 113 5.66 6.55 -5.12
C VAL A 113 4.33 5.82 -4.91
N LEU A 114 3.55 6.26 -3.92
CA LEU A 114 2.26 5.69 -3.55
C LEU A 114 1.15 6.75 -3.61
N ALA A 115 -0.04 6.34 -4.00
CA ALA A 115 -1.26 7.09 -3.76
C ALA A 115 -2.48 6.17 -3.77
N PHE A 116 -3.63 6.66 -3.31
CA PHE A 116 -4.87 5.91 -3.22
C PHE A 116 -6.04 6.70 -3.82
N SER A 117 -6.97 6.01 -4.48
CA SER A 117 -8.25 6.59 -4.86
C SER A 117 -9.40 5.60 -4.77
N LEU A 118 -10.62 6.12 -4.57
CA LEU A 118 -11.85 5.35 -4.54
C LEU A 118 -12.52 5.33 -5.92
N VAL A 119 -12.64 4.16 -6.54
CA VAL A 119 -13.25 4.01 -7.88
C VAL A 119 -14.75 3.75 -7.80
N ASP A 120 -15.18 2.97 -6.82
CA ASP A 120 -16.59 2.65 -6.62
C ASP A 120 -16.84 2.25 -5.16
N ARG A 121 -18.09 2.42 -4.71
CA ARG A 121 -18.52 2.02 -3.37
C ARG A 121 -19.96 1.53 -3.40
N SER A 122 -20.17 0.36 -2.78
CA SER A 122 -21.50 -0.19 -2.51
C SER A 122 -21.74 -0.29 -1.00
N GLU A 123 -22.86 -0.89 -0.59
CA GLU A 123 -23.11 -1.21 0.82
C GLU A 123 -22.16 -2.31 1.33
N ASP A 124 -21.68 -3.19 0.45
CA ASP A 124 -20.91 -4.38 0.81
C ASP A 124 -19.38 -4.18 0.68
N GLY A 125 -18.93 -3.18 -0.08
CA GLY A 125 -17.50 -2.98 -0.32
C GLY A 125 -17.14 -1.75 -1.14
N ALA A 126 -15.87 -1.68 -1.49
CA ALA A 126 -15.27 -0.61 -2.29
C ALA A 126 -14.28 -1.18 -3.32
N VAL A 127 -14.08 -0.43 -4.40
CA VAL A 127 -12.98 -0.63 -5.34
C VAL A 127 -11.95 0.46 -5.09
N ILE A 128 -10.77 0.05 -4.62
CA ILE A 128 -9.67 0.96 -4.31
C ILE A 128 -8.61 0.85 -5.40
N ARG A 129 -8.13 1.98 -5.91
CA ARG A 129 -6.87 2.01 -6.64
C ARG A 129 -5.73 2.25 -5.68
N VAL A 130 -4.71 1.40 -5.77
CA VAL A 130 -3.38 1.71 -5.25
C VAL A 130 -2.52 2.12 -6.42
N HIS A 131 -2.18 3.40 -6.49
CA HIS A 131 -1.30 3.97 -7.50
C HIS A 131 0.15 3.66 -7.11
N LEU A 132 0.90 3.09 -8.05
CA LEU A 132 2.26 2.57 -7.84
C LEU A 132 3.17 3.18 -8.89
N SER A 133 3.96 4.15 -8.47
CA SER A 133 4.82 4.96 -9.35
C SER A 133 6.28 4.74 -8.99
N MET A 134 7.17 5.07 -9.94
CA MET A 134 8.62 5.02 -9.73
C MET A 134 9.08 3.66 -9.18
N GLU A 135 9.72 3.62 -8.01
CA GLU A 135 10.25 2.41 -7.38
C GLU A 135 9.17 1.38 -7.04
N ALA A 136 7.91 1.81 -6.87
CA ALA A 136 6.77 0.92 -6.63
C ALA A 136 6.13 0.39 -7.91
N ALA A 137 6.37 1.02 -9.07
CA ALA A 137 5.85 0.53 -10.35
C ALA A 137 6.41 -0.87 -10.67
N PRO A 138 5.66 -1.70 -11.42
CA PRO A 138 6.16 -3.01 -11.79
C PRO A 138 7.42 -2.88 -12.67
N PRO A 139 8.33 -3.88 -12.65
CA PRO A 139 9.60 -3.77 -13.37
C PRO A 139 9.48 -3.47 -14.88
N TRP A 140 8.37 -3.84 -15.51
CA TRP A 140 8.10 -3.57 -16.93
C TRP A 140 7.54 -2.17 -17.21
N GLN A 141 7.22 -1.39 -16.18
CA GLN A 141 6.78 0.00 -16.25
C GLN A 141 7.82 0.96 -15.65
N GLN A 142 9.02 0.49 -15.30
CA GLN A 142 10.08 1.34 -14.77
C GLN A 142 10.94 1.93 -15.92
N GLY A 143 11.41 3.17 -15.72
CA GLY A 143 12.27 3.89 -16.67
C GLY A 143 11.54 4.92 -17.54
N GLU A 144 12.26 5.51 -18.50
CA GLU A 144 11.79 6.68 -19.28
C GLU A 144 10.54 6.44 -20.13
N ASN A 145 10.23 5.17 -20.45
CA ASN A 145 9.07 4.79 -21.23
C ASN A 145 7.94 4.17 -20.36
N GLY A 146 8.08 4.27 -19.04
CA GLY A 146 7.08 3.81 -18.08
C GLY A 146 5.82 4.67 -18.06
N ALA A 147 4.83 4.25 -17.30
CA ALA A 147 3.67 5.07 -17.01
C ALA A 147 4.07 6.37 -16.30
N ASP A 148 3.39 7.47 -16.64
CA ASP A 148 3.49 8.72 -15.90
C ASP A 148 3.06 8.52 -14.44
N ILE A 149 3.45 9.46 -13.58
CA ILE A 149 3.13 9.44 -12.15
C ILE A 149 1.63 9.23 -11.94
N TYR A 150 1.33 8.26 -11.08
CA TYR A 150 0.00 7.76 -10.70
C TYR A 150 -0.84 7.14 -11.83
N GLN A 151 -0.30 6.99 -13.03
CA GLN A 151 -1.05 6.40 -14.14
C GLN A 151 -0.99 4.86 -14.14
N TYR A 152 0.00 4.24 -13.49
CA TYR A 152 -0.06 2.82 -13.15
C TYR A 152 -0.72 2.63 -11.78
N PHE A 153 -1.75 1.78 -11.73
CA PHE A 153 -2.47 1.44 -10.51
C PHE A 153 -2.94 -0.01 -10.52
N VAL A 154 -3.16 -0.54 -9.33
CA VAL A 154 -3.84 -1.82 -9.12
C VAL A 154 -5.20 -1.54 -8.50
N GLU A 155 -6.26 -2.05 -9.14
CA GLU A 155 -7.61 -2.05 -8.57
C GLU A 155 -7.79 -3.25 -7.65
N ALA A 156 -8.19 -2.96 -6.41
CA ALA A 156 -8.44 -3.93 -5.37
C ALA A 156 -9.91 -3.84 -4.94
N GLN A 157 -10.66 -4.92 -5.19
CA GLN A 157 -11.99 -5.09 -4.61
C GLN A 157 -11.83 -5.51 -3.15
N VAL A 158 -12.43 -4.75 -2.23
CA VAL A 158 -12.38 -5.03 -0.80
C VAL A 158 -13.76 -4.89 -0.17
N ASP A 159 -14.11 -5.82 0.72
CA ASP A 159 -15.29 -5.64 1.57
C ASP A 159 -15.03 -4.59 2.67
N ILE A 160 -16.08 -3.98 3.21
CA ILE A 160 -15.94 -2.91 4.22
C ILE A 160 -15.19 -3.39 5.47
N ALA A 161 -15.39 -4.65 5.89
CA ALA A 161 -14.70 -5.18 7.06
C ALA A 161 -13.21 -5.40 6.78
N ALA A 162 -12.83 -5.82 5.57
CA ALA A 162 -11.45 -5.93 5.11
C ALA A 162 -10.77 -4.58 5.06
N LEU A 163 -11.47 -3.55 4.57
CA LEU A 163 -10.95 -2.18 4.53
C LEU A 163 -10.67 -1.62 5.93
N LEU A 164 -11.57 -1.86 6.90
CA LEU A 164 -11.34 -1.48 8.30
C LEU A 164 -10.20 -2.28 8.93
N ARG A 165 -10.12 -3.60 8.68
CA ARG A 165 -8.99 -4.42 9.13
C ARG A 165 -7.66 -3.93 8.57
N ALA A 166 -7.61 -3.56 7.29
CA ALA A 166 -6.42 -3.01 6.64
C ALA A 166 -5.97 -1.72 7.35
N ALA A 167 -6.90 -0.81 7.67
CA ALA A 167 -6.60 0.40 8.42
C ALA A 167 -6.08 0.11 9.84
N ASP A 168 -6.66 -0.87 10.53
CA ASP A 168 -6.24 -1.26 11.88
C ASP A 168 -4.86 -1.93 11.89
N GLN A 169 -4.58 -2.79 10.90
CA GLN A 169 -3.26 -3.41 10.72
C GLN A 169 -2.19 -2.36 10.43
N TRP A 170 -2.51 -1.37 9.59
CA TRP A 170 -1.62 -0.27 9.29
C TRP A 170 -1.28 0.55 10.53
N ASP A 171 -2.29 0.94 11.33
CA ASP A 171 -2.07 1.67 12.58
C ASP A 171 -1.27 0.86 13.61
N LEU A 172 -1.54 -0.46 13.70
CA LEU A 172 -0.78 -1.34 14.57
C LEU A 172 0.69 -1.39 14.16
N ALA A 173 0.98 -1.46 12.86
CA ALA A 173 2.35 -1.40 12.35
C ALA A 173 3.01 -0.05 12.67
N LEU A 174 2.29 1.06 12.44
CA LEU A 174 2.74 2.42 12.73
C LEU A 174 2.97 2.71 14.22
N ALA A 175 2.41 1.92 15.14
CA ALA A 175 2.66 2.07 16.57
C ALA A 175 4.15 1.92 16.95
N SER A 176 4.93 1.20 16.13
CA SER A 176 6.38 1.06 16.30
C SER A 176 7.18 2.27 15.82
N PHE A 177 6.51 3.24 15.17
CA PHE A 177 7.12 4.39 14.50
C PHE A 177 6.53 5.71 15.05
N PRO A 178 6.94 6.17 16.26
CA PRO A 178 6.51 7.46 16.78
C PRO A 178 7.04 8.64 15.95
N THR A 179 6.40 9.81 15.99
CA THR A 179 7.01 10.99 15.36
C THR A 179 8.31 11.36 16.09
N ARG A 180 9.36 11.69 15.32
CA ARG A 180 10.71 12.04 15.78
C ARG A 180 10.99 13.52 15.64
#